data_AF-A0A936TBF8-F1
#
_entry.id   AF-A0A936TBF8-F1
#
_cell.length_a   1.000
_cell.length_b   1.000
_cell.length_c   1.000
_cell.angle_alpha   90.00
_cell.angle_beta   90.00
_cell.angle_gamma   90.00
#
_symmetry.space_group_name_H-M   'P 1'
#
loop_
_entity.id
_entity.type
_entity.pdbx_description
1 polymer ?
#
loop_
_entity_poly.entity_id
_entity_poly.type
_entity_poly.pdbx_seq_one_letter_code
_entity_poly.pdbx_strand_id
1 'polypeptide(L)'
;MTQSDKIITTVRQYCLNLFQSGLSTQQSIANGLLNGVEYIVGKQFDNLNDLKDELKQLAQDNLKIKTSGYSKAGHLKQIELERQKYVDFVDNLDIQNLNTIQALPYRRRLSEIEAKTVRQNLELFWKFDGGYWEPLTVCSPKPFYFYNTDKLDKLDYENLIKIISKITNDRIYEITEERLDYEIDISEFDKDNFETIYTDKKNQWIIYLSHEGTIAFGGQQLMDEFDKLTTDKTELKNKW
;
A
#
# COMPACT_ATOMS: atom_id res chain seq x y z
N MET A 1 -10.16 -13.16 14.54
CA MET A 1 -8.71 -12.85 14.57
C MET A 1 -8.01 -14.01 15.27
N THR A 2 -7.10 -14.69 14.58
CA THR A 2 -6.30 -15.78 15.15
C THR A 2 -5.24 -15.24 16.12
N GLN A 3 -4.52 -16.13 16.82
CA GLN A 3 -3.40 -15.69 17.68
C GLN A 3 -2.29 -15.02 16.85
N SER A 4 -1.98 -15.56 15.67
CA SER A 4 -1.03 -14.97 14.72
C SER A 4 -1.50 -13.58 14.28
N ASP A 5 -2.76 -13.43 13.89
CA ASP A 5 -3.31 -12.14 13.46
C ASP A 5 -3.20 -11.09 14.59
N LYS A 6 -3.43 -11.48 15.85
CA LYS A 6 -3.31 -10.58 17.01
C LYS A 6 -1.89 -10.06 17.17
N ILE A 7 -0.89 -10.95 17.11
CA ILE A 7 0.53 -10.57 17.18
C ILE A 7 0.89 -9.66 16.01
N ILE A 8 0.56 -10.05 14.78
CA ILE A 8 0.85 -9.28 13.57
C ILE A 8 0.21 -7.88 13.66
N THR A 9 -1.05 -7.79 14.06
CA THR A 9 -1.76 -6.51 14.23
C THR A 9 -1.09 -5.63 15.28
N THR A 10 -0.68 -6.21 16.42
CA THR A 10 -0.02 -5.49 17.50
C THR A 10 1.35 -4.96 17.07
N VAL A 11 2.14 -5.77 16.35
CA VAL A 11 3.44 -5.37 15.82
C VAL A 11 3.29 -4.32 14.71
N ARG A 12 2.28 -4.45 13.85
CA ARG A 12 1.96 -3.44 12.84
C ARG A 12 1.60 -2.10 13.50
N GLN A 13 0.78 -2.10 14.55
CA GLN A 13 0.47 -0.90 15.31
C GLN A 13 1.71 -0.26 15.96
N TYR A 14 2.65 -1.08 16.49
CA TYR A 14 3.92 -0.58 17.00
C TYR A 14 4.70 0.19 15.92
N CYS A 15 4.81 -0.38 14.71
CA CYS A 15 5.50 0.27 13.58
C CYS A 15 4.80 1.57 13.16
N LEU A 16 3.47 1.58 13.09
CA LEU A 16 2.70 2.78 12.76
C LEU A 16 2.90 3.90 13.81
N ASN A 17 2.92 3.55 15.09
CA ASN A 17 3.19 4.51 16.16
C ASN A 17 4.61 5.08 16.07
N LEU A 18 5.60 4.25 15.73
CA LEU A 18 6.98 4.71 15.51
C LEU A 18 7.08 5.65 14.31
N PHE A 19 6.32 5.38 13.24
CA PHE A 19 6.27 6.25 12.06
C PHE A 19 5.69 7.62 12.40
N GLN A 20 4.53 7.66 13.08
CA GLN A 20 3.81 8.88 13.43
C GLN A 20 4.58 9.77 14.42
N SER A 21 5.30 9.18 15.37
CA SER A 21 6.06 9.91 16.40
C SER A 21 7.48 10.27 15.98
N GLY A 22 7.95 9.73 14.84
CA GLY A 22 9.33 9.80 14.41
C GLY A 22 9.65 10.98 13.51
N LEU A 23 10.93 11.41 13.53
CA LEU A 23 11.51 12.25 12.49
C LEU A 23 11.93 11.40 11.27
N SER A 24 12.43 12.03 10.21
CA SER A 24 12.78 11.38 8.93
C SER A 24 13.54 10.04 9.07
N THR A 25 14.60 9.95 9.90
CA THR A 25 15.31 8.67 10.09
C THR A 25 14.44 7.60 10.76
N GLN A 26 13.63 7.98 11.76
CA GLN A 26 12.72 7.06 12.44
C GLN A 26 11.58 6.62 11.53
N GLN A 27 11.07 7.50 10.67
CA GLN A 27 10.10 7.16 9.63
C GLN A 27 10.65 6.12 8.65
N SER A 28 11.90 6.29 8.19
CA SER A 28 12.57 5.29 7.35
C SER A 28 12.73 3.93 8.05
N ILE A 29 13.09 3.94 9.34
CA ILE A 29 13.18 2.73 10.17
C ILE A 29 11.80 2.07 10.29
N ALA A 30 10.77 2.84 10.65
CA ALA A 30 9.41 2.35 10.80
C ALA A 30 8.88 1.72 9.51
N ASN A 31 9.12 2.34 8.35
CA ASN A 31 8.78 1.79 7.04
C ASN A 31 9.51 0.48 6.76
N GLY A 32 10.81 0.39 7.08
CA GLY A 32 11.56 -0.87 6.95
C GLY A 32 10.95 -1.99 7.79
N LEU A 33 10.58 -1.70 9.05
CA LEU A 33 9.91 -2.67 9.91
C LEU A 33 8.53 -3.06 9.36
N LEU A 34 7.72 -2.07 8.97
CA LEU A 34 6.37 -2.26 8.45
C LEU A 34 6.35 -3.14 7.19
N ASN A 35 7.30 -2.92 6.27
CA ASN A 35 7.46 -3.73 5.06
C ASN A 35 7.64 -5.23 5.35
N GLY A 36 8.27 -5.58 6.48
CA GLY A 36 8.42 -6.96 6.93
C GLY A 36 7.14 -7.51 7.56
N VAL A 37 6.50 -6.72 8.43
CA VAL A 37 5.25 -7.12 9.09
C VAL A 37 4.12 -7.32 8.09
N GLU A 38 3.97 -6.43 7.11
CA GLU A 38 2.93 -6.50 6.09
C GLU A 38 3.12 -7.67 5.12
N TYR A 39 4.34 -8.21 5.01
CA TYR A 39 4.63 -9.41 4.21
C TYR A 39 4.04 -10.69 4.81
N ILE A 40 3.82 -10.72 6.12
CA ILE A 40 3.29 -11.90 6.81
C ILE A 40 1.81 -11.79 7.16
N VAL A 41 1.18 -10.64 6.90
CA VAL A 41 -0.27 -10.47 7.08
C VAL A 41 -1.02 -11.56 6.31
N GLY A 42 -1.95 -12.24 6.98
CA GLY A 42 -2.73 -13.34 6.42
C GLY A 42 -2.05 -14.71 6.43
N LYS A 43 -0.73 -14.79 6.73
CA LYS A 43 -0.06 -16.08 6.97
C LYS A 43 -0.55 -16.68 8.30
N GLN A 44 -0.68 -18.00 8.33
CA GLN A 44 -0.98 -18.75 9.54
C GLN A 44 0.28 -19.44 10.05
N PHE A 45 0.44 -19.48 11.37
CA PHE A 45 1.58 -20.09 12.03
C PHE A 45 1.07 -21.07 13.07
N ASP A 46 1.55 -22.31 13.00
CA ASP A 46 1.21 -23.33 14.00
C ASP A 46 1.91 -23.08 15.34
N ASN A 47 3.05 -22.39 15.30
CA ASN A 47 3.88 -22.04 16.45
C ASN A 47 4.13 -20.53 16.48
N LEU A 48 3.80 -19.88 17.59
CA LEU A 48 3.98 -18.43 17.76
C LEU A 48 5.45 -18.02 17.88
N ASN A 49 6.34 -18.92 18.30
CA ASN A 49 7.77 -18.62 18.31
C ASN A 49 8.32 -18.51 16.88
N ASP A 50 7.87 -19.36 15.96
CA ASP A 50 8.26 -19.30 14.55
C ASP A 50 7.80 -17.97 13.91
N LEU A 51 6.58 -17.51 14.26
CA LEU A 51 6.08 -16.19 13.87
C LEU A 51 6.98 -15.05 14.40
N LYS A 52 7.35 -15.10 15.69
CA LYS A 52 8.22 -14.08 16.30
C LYS A 52 9.60 -14.08 15.65
N ASP A 53 10.16 -15.25 15.37
CA ASP A 53 11.46 -15.38 14.71
C ASP A 53 11.42 -14.86 13.27
N GLU A 54 10.36 -15.17 12.50
CA GLU A 54 10.17 -14.62 11.15
C GLU A 54 10.00 -13.09 11.19
N LEU A 55 9.25 -12.54 12.15
CA LEU A 55 9.10 -11.09 12.36
C LEU A 55 10.44 -10.39 12.62
N LYS A 56 11.32 -10.99 13.43
CA LYS A 56 12.65 -10.45 13.75
C LYS A 56 13.57 -10.53 12.53
N GLN A 57 13.54 -11.65 11.80
CA GLN A 57 14.35 -11.83 10.60
C GLN A 57 13.94 -10.84 9.49
N LEU A 58 12.64 -10.71 9.23
CA LEU A 58 12.12 -9.77 8.24
C LEU A 58 12.42 -8.32 8.61
N ALA A 59 12.36 -7.97 9.90
CA ALA A 59 12.76 -6.66 10.38
C ALA A 59 14.24 -6.38 10.06
N GLN A 60 15.13 -7.33 10.33
CA GLN A 60 16.56 -7.19 9.99
C GLN A 60 16.79 -6.98 8.49
N ASP A 61 16.17 -7.80 7.66
CA ASP A 61 16.38 -7.75 6.21
C ASP A 61 15.81 -6.46 5.59
N ASN A 62 14.59 -6.08 5.96
CA ASN A 62 13.95 -4.88 5.40
C ASN A 62 14.54 -3.58 5.95
N LEU A 63 15.00 -3.55 7.22
CA LEU A 63 15.75 -2.40 7.72
C LEU A 63 17.03 -2.20 6.93
N LYS A 64 17.82 -3.27 6.74
CA LYS A 64 19.08 -3.19 5.96
C LYS A 64 18.86 -2.58 4.58
N ILE A 65 17.78 -2.96 3.90
CA ILE A 65 17.41 -2.40 2.58
C ILE A 65 17.04 -0.92 2.72
N LYS A 66 16.06 -0.59 3.57
CA LYS A 66 15.50 0.77 3.67
C LYS A 66 16.49 1.78 4.25
N THR A 67 17.47 1.34 5.03
CA THR A 67 18.46 2.20 5.69
C THR A 67 19.84 2.15 5.05
N SER A 68 19.99 1.51 3.88
CA SER A 68 21.27 1.35 3.18
C SER A 68 21.97 2.66 2.81
N GLY A 69 21.22 3.75 2.64
CA GLY A 69 21.76 5.09 2.36
C GLY A 69 22.36 5.82 3.58
N TYR A 70 22.18 5.31 4.81
CA TYR A 70 22.72 5.96 6.00
C TYR A 70 24.14 5.46 6.32
N SER A 71 25.09 6.39 6.39
CA SER A 71 26.50 6.07 6.69
C SER A 71 27.04 6.78 7.94
N LYS A 72 26.36 7.80 8.44
CA LYS A 72 26.80 8.54 9.64
C LYS A 72 26.59 7.68 10.89
N ALA A 73 27.60 7.63 11.76
CA ALA A 73 27.57 6.85 12.99
C ALA A 73 26.32 7.10 13.88
N GLY A 74 25.83 8.35 13.93
CA GLY A 74 24.61 8.69 14.65
C GLY A 74 23.36 7.98 14.10
N HIS A 75 23.20 7.94 12.78
CA HIS A 75 22.08 7.23 12.15
C HIS A 75 22.20 5.72 12.36
N LEU A 76 23.39 5.15 12.17
CA LEU A 76 23.63 3.71 12.38
C LEU A 76 23.33 3.29 13.82
N LYS A 77 23.74 4.09 14.81
CA LYS A 77 23.42 3.85 16.22
C LYS A 77 21.91 3.92 16.47
N GLN A 78 21.22 4.88 15.86
CA GLN A 78 19.77 5.00 16.00
C GLN A 78 19.03 3.82 15.36
N ILE A 79 19.44 3.38 14.17
CA ILE A 79 18.87 2.21 13.50
C ILE A 79 19.01 0.97 14.37
N GLU A 80 20.20 0.74 14.92
CA GLU A 80 20.46 -0.40 15.80
C GLU A 80 19.66 -0.34 17.10
N LEU A 81 19.55 0.85 17.69
CA LEU A 81 18.74 1.07 18.90
C LEU A 81 17.25 0.73 18.65
N GLU A 82 16.67 1.24 17.56
CA GLU A 82 15.26 0.96 17.25
C GLU A 82 15.03 -0.50 16.83
N ARG A 83 16.01 -1.12 16.16
CA ARG A 83 16.00 -2.56 15.86
C ARG A 83 15.94 -3.38 17.15
N GLN A 84 16.78 -3.06 18.13
CA GLN A 84 16.80 -3.79 19.40
C GLN A 84 15.48 -3.60 20.17
N LYS A 85 14.96 -2.36 20.24
CA LYS A 85 13.63 -2.10 20.84
C LYS A 85 12.52 -2.91 20.19
N TYR A 86 12.54 -3.01 18.86
CA TYR A 86 11.57 -3.83 18.12
C TYR A 86 11.71 -5.32 18.48
N VAL A 87 12.93 -5.86 18.50
CA VAL A 87 13.19 -7.25 18.88
C VAL A 87 12.70 -7.52 20.30
N ASP A 88 13.07 -6.67 21.25
CA ASP A 88 12.65 -6.78 22.65
C ASP A 88 11.12 -6.72 22.76
N PHE A 89 10.49 -5.83 22.00
CA PHE A 89 9.03 -5.75 21.94
C PHE A 89 8.40 -7.05 21.44
N VAL A 90 8.86 -7.60 20.31
CA VAL A 90 8.33 -8.85 19.74
C VAL A 90 8.53 -10.04 20.69
N ASP A 91 9.72 -10.18 21.28
CA ASP A 91 10.02 -11.28 22.20
C ASP A 91 9.10 -11.25 23.43
N ASN A 92 8.84 -10.05 23.98
CA ASN A 92 8.01 -9.85 25.16
C ASN A 92 6.49 -9.84 24.90
N LEU A 93 6.03 -10.02 23.66
CA LEU A 93 4.59 -10.15 23.38
C LEU A 93 4.01 -11.39 24.04
N ASP A 94 3.08 -11.19 24.96
CA ASP A 94 2.28 -12.25 25.59
C ASP A 94 0.86 -12.25 25.02
N ILE A 95 0.50 -13.34 24.34
CA ILE A 95 -0.80 -13.53 23.70
C ILE A 95 -1.97 -13.44 24.69
N GLN A 96 -1.76 -13.76 25.96
CA GLN A 96 -2.81 -13.68 26.98
C GLN A 96 -3.24 -12.23 27.25
N ASN A 97 -2.34 -11.27 27.01
CA ASN A 97 -2.60 -9.84 27.19
C ASN A 97 -3.18 -9.18 25.93
N LEU A 98 -3.36 -9.93 24.83
CA LEU A 98 -3.80 -9.45 23.52
C LEU A 98 -5.31 -9.67 23.27
N ASN A 99 -6.14 -9.60 24.30
CA ASN A 99 -7.57 -9.94 24.20
C ASN A 99 -8.45 -8.84 23.60
N THR A 100 -7.98 -7.59 23.57
CA THR A 100 -8.79 -6.42 23.16
C THR A 100 -8.14 -5.60 22.05
N ILE A 101 -7.47 -6.25 21.10
CA ILE A 101 -6.87 -5.55 19.96
C ILE A 101 -7.94 -5.15 18.95
N GLN A 102 -8.00 -3.87 18.61
CA GLN A 102 -8.79 -3.39 17.49
C GLN A 102 -8.13 -3.84 16.18
N ALA A 103 -8.93 -4.40 15.27
CA ALA A 103 -8.46 -4.76 13.95
C ALA A 103 -8.02 -3.51 13.17
N LEU A 104 -6.87 -3.61 12.51
CA LEU A 104 -6.44 -2.63 11.53
C LEU A 104 -7.07 -2.95 10.16
N PRO A 105 -7.25 -1.95 9.29
CA PRO A 105 -7.57 -2.20 7.89
C PRO A 105 -6.59 -3.19 7.26
N TYR A 106 -7.09 -4.03 6.36
CA TYR A 106 -6.26 -5.05 5.73
C TYR A 106 -5.22 -4.40 4.82
N ARG A 107 -3.95 -4.74 5.02
CA ARG A 107 -2.84 -4.35 4.15
C ARG A 107 -1.80 -5.43 4.19
N ARG A 108 -1.57 -6.07 3.05
CA ARG A 108 -0.63 -7.19 2.91
C ARG A 108 0.28 -6.92 1.73
N ARG A 109 1.59 -6.99 1.97
CA ARG A 109 2.57 -6.95 0.89
C ARG A 109 2.50 -8.24 0.08
N LEU A 110 2.43 -8.12 -1.24
CA LEU A 110 2.44 -9.24 -2.16
C LEU A 110 3.81 -9.95 -2.12
N SER A 111 3.79 -11.28 -2.26
CA SER A 111 5.01 -12.02 -2.57
C SER A 111 5.52 -11.65 -3.96
N GLU A 112 6.81 -11.92 -4.24
CA GLU A 112 7.40 -11.63 -5.55
C GLU A 112 6.66 -12.31 -6.70
N ILE A 113 6.16 -13.52 -6.47
CA ILE A 113 5.39 -14.29 -7.45
C ILE A 113 4.03 -13.61 -7.69
N GLU A 114 3.31 -13.26 -6.63
CA GLU A 114 2.02 -12.55 -6.74
C GLU A 114 2.18 -11.19 -7.45
N ALA A 115 3.14 -10.37 -7.01
CA ALA A 115 3.45 -9.08 -7.59
C ALA A 115 3.77 -9.20 -9.09
N LYS A 116 4.61 -10.17 -9.47
CA LYS A 116 4.93 -10.45 -10.87
C LYS A 116 3.68 -10.82 -11.67
N THR A 117 2.82 -11.68 -11.14
CA THR A 117 1.57 -12.06 -11.80
C THR A 117 0.64 -10.86 -11.99
N VAL A 118 0.47 -10.01 -10.97
CA VAL A 118 -0.35 -8.80 -11.09
C VAL A 118 0.20 -7.86 -12.17
N ARG A 119 1.51 -7.58 -12.16
CA ARG A 119 2.15 -6.72 -13.16
C ARG A 119 2.06 -7.29 -14.58
N GLN A 120 2.22 -8.60 -14.75
CA GLN A 120 2.03 -9.24 -16.06
C GLN A 120 0.60 -9.09 -16.58
N ASN A 121 -0.39 -9.15 -15.69
CA ASN A 121 -1.78 -8.90 -16.07
C ASN A 121 -2.00 -7.42 -16.42
N LEU A 122 -1.44 -6.48 -15.64
CA LEU A 122 -1.52 -5.06 -15.96
C LEU A 122 -0.89 -4.74 -17.32
N GLU A 123 0.27 -5.32 -17.64
CA GLU A 123 0.89 -5.18 -18.96
C GLU A 123 -0.01 -5.74 -20.08
N LEU A 124 -0.62 -6.90 -19.84
CA LEU A 124 -1.52 -7.53 -20.82
C LEU A 124 -2.80 -6.72 -21.06
N PHE A 125 -3.43 -6.22 -19.99
CA PHE A 125 -4.76 -5.60 -20.05
C PHE A 125 -4.74 -4.09 -20.25
N TRP A 126 -3.67 -3.42 -19.81
CA TRP A 126 -3.55 -1.96 -19.72
C TRP A 126 -2.25 -1.40 -20.31
N LYS A 127 -1.33 -2.26 -20.78
CA LYS A 127 -0.01 -1.85 -21.31
C LYS A 127 0.81 -1.04 -20.30
N PHE A 128 0.66 -1.41 -19.03
CA PHE A 128 1.46 -0.87 -17.94
C PHE A 128 2.64 -1.80 -17.65
N ASP A 129 3.84 -1.34 -17.98
CA ASP A 129 5.09 -2.09 -17.83
C ASP A 129 5.80 -1.82 -16.48
N GLY A 130 5.23 -0.94 -15.65
CA GLY A 130 5.79 -0.50 -14.38
C GLY A 130 6.45 0.88 -14.42
N GLY A 131 6.46 1.58 -15.55
CA GLY A 131 6.86 2.99 -15.66
C GLY A 131 5.68 3.96 -15.56
N TYR A 132 5.77 5.09 -16.24
CA TYR A 132 4.65 6.04 -16.33
C TYR A 132 3.49 5.45 -17.15
N TRP A 133 2.26 5.79 -16.78
CA TRP A 133 1.06 5.45 -17.53
C TRP A 133 0.38 6.70 -18.10
N GLU A 134 -0.87 6.58 -18.51
CA GLU A 134 -1.68 7.67 -19.03
C GLU A 134 -1.87 8.79 -18.00
N PRO A 135 -1.87 10.08 -18.40
CA PRO A 135 -1.69 10.59 -19.77
C PRO A 135 -0.23 10.81 -20.15
N LEU A 136 0.74 10.52 -19.27
CA LEU A 136 2.16 10.81 -19.50
C LEU A 136 2.75 9.95 -20.62
N THR A 137 2.38 8.67 -20.63
CA THR A 137 2.73 7.73 -21.69
C THR A 137 1.45 7.19 -22.31
N VAL A 138 1.23 7.56 -23.58
CA VAL A 138 0.07 7.09 -24.34
C VAL A 138 0.29 5.64 -24.74
N CYS A 139 -0.21 4.71 -23.95
CA CYS A 139 -0.03 3.27 -24.13
C CYS A 139 -1.30 2.45 -23.89
N SER A 140 -2.34 3.00 -23.27
CA SER A 140 -3.54 2.24 -22.90
C SER A 140 -4.23 1.67 -24.15
N PRO A 141 -4.50 0.35 -24.20
CA PRO A 141 -5.20 -0.27 -25.33
C PRO A 141 -6.72 -0.06 -25.26
N LYS A 142 -7.22 0.64 -24.24
CA LYS A 142 -8.63 0.79 -23.91
C LYS A 142 -8.94 2.25 -23.61
N PRO A 143 -10.23 2.66 -23.70
CA PRO A 143 -10.63 3.98 -23.29
C PRO A 143 -10.20 4.29 -21.86
N PHE A 144 -9.69 5.50 -21.68
CA PHE A 144 -9.33 6.10 -20.40
C PHE A 144 -9.70 7.58 -20.45
N TYR A 145 -9.77 8.21 -19.28
CA TYR A 145 -9.68 9.66 -19.17
C TYR A 145 -8.88 10.02 -17.93
N PHE A 146 -8.48 11.28 -17.83
CA PHE A 146 -7.81 11.80 -16.64
C PHE A 146 -8.37 13.15 -16.22
N TYR A 147 -8.07 13.50 -14.97
CA TYR A 147 -8.31 14.81 -14.39
C TYR A 147 -7.01 15.35 -13.78
N ASN A 148 -6.84 16.66 -13.80
CA ASN A 148 -5.93 17.32 -12.88
C ASN A 148 -6.46 17.16 -11.45
N THR A 149 -5.63 16.65 -10.54
CA THR A 149 -5.97 16.37 -9.14
C THR A 149 -6.43 17.63 -8.38
N ASP A 150 -5.95 18.82 -8.74
CA ASP A 150 -6.38 20.11 -8.16
C ASP A 150 -7.83 20.48 -8.52
N LYS A 151 -8.43 19.79 -9.49
CA LYS A 151 -9.83 19.98 -9.92
C LYS A 151 -10.79 19.02 -9.25
N LEU A 152 -10.27 18.05 -8.49
CA LEU A 152 -11.07 17.12 -7.71
C LEU A 152 -11.03 17.52 -6.24
N ASP A 153 -12.20 17.64 -5.63
CA ASP A 153 -12.33 17.97 -4.22
C ASP A 153 -12.46 16.70 -3.36
N LYS A 154 -12.57 16.91 -2.04
CA LYS A 154 -12.72 15.81 -1.08
C LYS A 154 -13.95 14.94 -1.37
N LEU A 155 -15.06 15.53 -1.81
CA LEU A 155 -16.29 14.79 -2.08
C LEU A 155 -16.12 13.89 -3.31
N ASP A 156 -15.37 14.34 -4.32
CA ASP A 156 -15.04 13.52 -5.50
C ASP A 156 -14.27 12.25 -5.09
N TYR A 157 -13.25 12.36 -4.22
CA TYR A 157 -12.51 11.20 -3.71
C TYR A 157 -13.36 10.29 -2.82
N GLU A 158 -14.22 10.85 -1.96
CA GLU A 158 -15.17 10.06 -1.16
C GLU A 158 -16.15 9.28 -2.06
N ASN A 159 -16.59 9.88 -3.17
CA ASN A 159 -17.43 9.23 -4.16
C ASN A 159 -16.68 8.14 -4.93
N LEU A 160 -15.42 8.39 -5.31
CA LEU A 160 -14.55 7.39 -5.93
C LEU A 160 -14.41 6.14 -5.05
N ILE A 161 -14.08 6.33 -3.76
CA ILE A 161 -13.97 5.23 -2.78
C ILE A 161 -15.28 4.43 -2.70
N LYS A 162 -16.43 5.10 -2.65
CA LYS A 162 -17.75 4.45 -2.64
C LYS A 162 -18.03 3.67 -3.93
N ILE A 163 -17.63 4.19 -5.08
CA ILE A 163 -17.78 3.48 -6.37
C ILE A 163 -16.91 2.23 -6.36
N ILE A 164 -15.63 2.36 -6.02
CA ILE A 164 -14.69 1.24 -5.98
C ILE A 164 -15.19 0.15 -5.04
N SER A 165 -15.60 0.51 -3.81
CA SER A 165 -16.19 -0.42 -2.84
C SER A 165 -17.44 -1.14 -3.35
N LYS A 166 -18.24 -0.53 -4.25
CA LYS A 166 -19.40 -1.21 -4.86
C LYS A 166 -19.01 -2.18 -5.98
N ILE A 167 -17.96 -1.88 -6.73
CA ILE A 167 -17.55 -2.67 -7.91
C ILE A 167 -16.47 -3.71 -7.58
N THR A 168 -15.80 -3.60 -6.42
CA THR A 168 -14.86 -4.59 -5.88
C THR A 168 -15.37 -5.16 -4.55
N ASN A 169 -14.82 -6.28 -4.10
CA ASN A 169 -15.13 -6.85 -2.79
C ASN A 169 -14.26 -6.20 -1.69
N ASP A 170 -14.27 -4.86 -1.61
CA ASP A 170 -13.50 -4.00 -0.70
C ASP A 170 -11.97 -4.17 -0.69
N ARG A 171 -11.41 -5.07 -1.49
CA ARG A 171 -9.96 -5.23 -1.65
C ARG A 171 -9.49 -4.87 -3.04
N ILE A 172 -8.36 -4.18 -3.09
CA ILE A 172 -7.71 -3.73 -4.32
C ILE A 172 -6.21 -4.03 -4.26
N TYR A 173 -5.57 -4.02 -5.41
CA TYR A 173 -4.11 -4.01 -5.50
C TYR A 173 -3.61 -2.58 -5.58
N GLU A 174 -2.54 -2.29 -4.84
CA GLU A 174 -1.74 -1.06 -4.89
C GLU A 174 -0.37 -1.46 -5.44
N ILE A 175 -0.02 -0.97 -6.63
CA ILE A 175 1.20 -1.33 -7.36
C ILE A 175 2.04 -0.07 -7.50
N THR A 176 3.19 -0.04 -6.81
CA THR A 176 4.01 1.17 -6.65
C THR A 176 5.22 1.18 -7.58
N GLU A 177 5.78 2.35 -7.86
CA GLU A 177 7.05 2.47 -8.60
C GLU A 177 8.21 1.76 -7.87
N GLU A 178 8.26 1.82 -6.53
CA GLU A 178 9.28 1.18 -5.69
C GLU A 178 9.22 -0.36 -5.70
N ARG A 179 8.25 -0.97 -6.42
CA ARG A 179 8.00 -2.43 -6.45
C ARG A 179 7.69 -3.03 -5.08
N LEU A 180 7.09 -2.21 -4.22
CA LEU A 180 6.43 -2.64 -3.01
C LEU A 180 4.94 -2.70 -3.33
N ASP A 181 4.49 -3.88 -3.79
CA ASP A 181 3.12 -4.09 -4.24
C ASP A 181 2.29 -4.68 -3.09
N TYR A 182 1.04 -4.25 -2.96
CA TYR A 182 0.17 -4.61 -1.85
C TYR A 182 -1.22 -5.06 -2.33
N GLU A 183 -1.85 -5.92 -1.52
CA GLU A 183 -3.30 -6.09 -1.47
C GLU A 183 -3.80 -5.31 -0.26
N ILE A 184 -4.70 -4.35 -0.47
CA ILE A 184 -5.19 -3.44 0.56
C ILE A 184 -6.71 -3.43 0.63
N ASP A 185 -7.23 -3.05 1.80
CA ASP A 185 -8.61 -2.61 1.96
C ASP A 185 -8.80 -1.27 1.24
N ILE A 186 -9.96 -1.05 0.64
CA ILE A 186 -10.30 0.20 -0.03
C ILE A 186 -10.25 1.41 0.92
N SER A 187 -10.43 1.20 2.22
CA SER A 187 -10.27 2.27 3.21
C SER A 187 -8.83 2.80 3.30
N GLU A 188 -7.85 2.04 2.82
CA GLU A 188 -6.43 2.41 2.78
C GLU A 188 -6.05 3.09 1.45
N PHE A 189 -7.00 3.35 0.55
CA PHE A 189 -6.72 4.10 -0.68
C PHE A 189 -6.14 5.48 -0.35
N ASP A 190 -4.95 5.76 -0.88
CA ASP A 190 -4.26 7.03 -0.68
C ASP A 190 -4.15 7.79 -2.00
N LYS A 191 -4.80 8.96 -2.06
CA LYS A 191 -4.78 9.87 -3.22
C LYS A 191 -3.44 10.60 -3.40
N ASP A 192 -2.58 10.59 -2.38
CA ASP A 192 -1.28 11.25 -2.38
C ASP A 192 -0.13 10.25 -2.59
N ASN A 193 -0.45 8.95 -2.75
CA ASN A 193 0.51 7.91 -3.12
C ASN A 193 0.75 7.95 -4.63
N PHE A 194 1.57 8.89 -5.07
CA PHE A 194 1.90 9.10 -6.47
C PHE A 194 2.71 7.96 -7.07
N GLU A 195 2.74 7.89 -8.40
CA GLU A 195 3.38 6.84 -9.19
C GLU A 195 2.91 5.44 -8.78
N THR A 196 1.60 5.37 -8.56
CA THR A 196 0.92 4.18 -8.07
C THR A 196 -0.28 3.85 -8.92
N ILE A 197 -0.40 2.57 -9.24
CA ILE A 197 -1.57 1.97 -9.86
C ILE A 197 -2.43 1.31 -8.80
N TYR A 198 -3.73 1.62 -8.82
CA TYR A 198 -4.76 0.85 -8.13
C TYR A 198 -5.59 0.06 -9.13
N THR A 199 -5.92 -1.19 -8.80
CA THR A 199 -6.76 -2.05 -9.64
C THR A 199 -7.47 -3.12 -8.81
N ASP A 200 -8.51 -3.75 -9.35
CA ASP A 200 -9.13 -4.92 -8.71
C ASP A 200 -8.38 -6.22 -9.04
N LYS A 201 -8.79 -7.32 -8.41
CA LYS A 201 -8.15 -8.63 -8.61
C LYS A 201 -8.22 -9.15 -10.04
N LYS A 202 -9.18 -8.68 -10.83
CA LYS A 202 -9.38 -9.10 -12.23
C LYS A 202 -8.83 -8.10 -13.24
N ASN A 203 -8.23 -6.99 -12.81
CA ASN A 203 -7.72 -5.93 -13.67
C ASN A 203 -8.79 -5.33 -14.60
N GLN A 204 -10.05 -5.29 -14.16
CA GLN A 204 -11.19 -4.77 -14.90
C GLN A 204 -11.22 -3.25 -14.95
N TRP A 205 -10.63 -2.60 -13.96
CA TRP A 205 -10.43 -1.15 -13.91
C TRP A 205 -9.04 -0.83 -13.41
N ILE A 206 -8.58 0.39 -13.68
CA ILE A 206 -7.28 0.89 -13.25
C ILE A 206 -7.41 2.36 -12.87
N ILE A 207 -6.73 2.77 -11.81
CA ILE A 207 -6.55 4.16 -11.42
C ILE A 207 -5.06 4.40 -11.30
N TYR A 208 -4.57 5.46 -11.92
CA TYR A 208 -3.18 5.85 -11.83
C TYR A 208 -3.08 7.25 -11.26
N LEU A 209 -2.26 7.40 -10.23
CA LEU A 209 -1.90 8.68 -9.64
C LEU A 209 -0.48 9.02 -10.07
N SER A 210 -0.27 10.20 -10.64
CA SER A 210 1.07 10.66 -11.01
C SER A 210 1.54 11.85 -10.17
N HIS A 211 2.84 11.91 -9.92
CA HIS A 211 3.53 13.06 -9.32
C HIS A 211 3.33 14.35 -10.12
N GLU A 212 2.96 14.23 -11.40
CA GLU A 212 2.65 15.33 -12.31
C GLU A 212 1.25 15.95 -12.07
N GLY A 213 0.57 15.54 -11.01
CA GLY A 213 -0.70 16.14 -10.56
C GLY A 213 -1.92 15.64 -11.32
N THR A 214 -1.85 14.44 -11.91
CA THR A 214 -2.97 13.85 -12.65
C THR A 214 -3.45 12.55 -12.01
N ILE A 215 -4.75 12.29 -12.16
CA ILE A 215 -5.38 11.01 -11.86
C ILE A 215 -6.07 10.48 -13.11
N ALA A 216 -5.62 9.34 -13.60
CA ALA A 216 -6.17 8.67 -14.77
C ALA A 216 -7.02 7.46 -14.37
N PHE A 217 -8.10 7.25 -15.12
CA PHE A 217 -9.08 6.21 -14.91
C PHE A 217 -9.22 5.38 -16.17
N GLY A 218 -9.16 4.05 -16.02
CA GLY A 218 -9.49 3.09 -17.06
C GLY A 218 -10.52 2.09 -16.56
N GLY A 219 -11.40 1.65 -17.46
CA GLY A 219 -12.41 0.62 -17.19
C GLY A 219 -13.81 1.21 -17.24
N GLN A 220 -14.62 0.71 -18.18
CA GLN A 220 -15.89 1.33 -18.56
C GLN A 220 -16.83 1.53 -17.37
N GLN A 221 -16.98 0.51 -16.53
CA GLN A 221 -17.88 0.58 -15.37
C GLN A 221 -17.43 1.64 -14.34
N LEU A 222 -16.13 1.73 -14.04
CA LEU A 222 -15.60 2.74 -13.12
C LEU A 222 -15.82 4.15 -13.69
N MET A 223 -15.49 4.32 -14.97
CA MET A 223 -15.65 5.59 -15.67
C MET A 223 -17.12 6.05 -15.72
N ASP A 224 -18.04 5.16 -16.10
CA ASP A 224 -19.47 5.48 -16.19
C ASP A 224 -20.07 5.84 -14.82
N GLU A 225 -19.67 5.16 -13.75
CA GLU A 225 -20.16 5.47 -12.40
C GLU A 225 -19.59 6.78 -11.85
N PHE A 226 -18.32 7.08 -12.12
CA PHE A 226 -17.71 8.33 -11.70
C PHE A 226 -18.31 9.52 -12.44
N ASP A 227 -18.54 9.38 -13.76
CA ASP A 227 -19.15 10.39 -14.60
C ASP A 227 -20.54 10.83 -14.15
N LYS A 228 -21.34 9.90 -13.62
CA LYS A 228 -22.67 10.19 -13.07
C LYS A 228 -22.61 11.11 -11.84
N LEU A 229 -21.49 11.11 -11.13
CA LEU A 229 -21.29 11.89 -9.90
C LEU A 229 -20.49 13.18 -10.14
N THR A 230 -19.78 13.29 -11.27
CA THR A 230 -18.96 14.45 -11.62
C THR A 230 -19.43 15.14 -12.91
N THR A 231 -20.75 15.20 -13.12
CA THR A 231 -21.34 15.76 -14.36
C THR A 231 -20.94 17.22 -14.60
N ASP A 232 -20.80 18.00 -13.54
CA ASP A 232 -20.35 19.40 -13.53
C ASP A 232 -18.87 19.55 -13.93
N LYS A 233 -18.09 18.48 -13.84
CA LYS A 233 -16.65 18.45 -14.17
C LYS A 233 -16.38 17.81 -15.54
N THR A 234 -17.40 17.47 -16.33
CA THR A 234 -17.22 16.80 -17.64
C THR A 234 -16.27 17.57 -18.56
N GLU A 235 -16.34 18.90 -18.57
CA GLU A 235 -15.47 19.74 -19.40
C GLU A 235 -14.00 19.75 -18.94
N LEU A 236 -13.69 19.25 -17.74
CA LEU A 236 -12.33 19.19 -17.19
C LEU A 236 -11.62 17.88 -17.57
N LYS A 237 -12.34 16.91 -18.15
CA LYS A 237 -11.75 15.65 -18.59
C LYS A 237 -10.67 15.88 -19.64
N ASN A 238 -9.58 15.14 -19.49
CA ASN A 238 -8.44 15.14 -20.40
C ASN A 238 -7.81 16.53 -20.55
N LYS A 239 -7.92 17.36 -19.49
CA LYS A 239 -7.26 18.65 -19.38
C LYS A 239 -6.32 18.62 -18.19
N TRP A 240 -5.09 19.04 -18.46
CA TRP A 240 -4.04 19.23 -17.47
C TRP A 240 -4.12 20.65 -16.92
#